data_AF-A0A973PX49-F1
#
_entry.id   AF-A0A973PX49-F1
#
_cell.length_a   1.000
_cell.length_b   1.000
_cell.length_c   1.000
_cell.angle_alpha   90.00
_cell.angle_beta   90.00
_cell.angle_gamma   90.00
#
_symmetry.space_group_name_H-M   'P 1'
#
loop_
_entity.id
_entity.type
_entity.pdbx_description
1 polymer ?
#
loop_
_entity_poly.entity_id
_entity_poly.type
_entity_poly.pdbx_seq_one_letter_code
_entity_poly.pdbx_strand_id
1 'polypeptide(L)'
;MDLAHVFVCGNPALDFAATLRARRTLCFEALVSPDRLDAWYVESGVVDAVTPSAPADVARAREVREAVYALVTARRRGEAYDVGALATVNAAAREPAAAPQLTPAGRWTQATPAEALAAVARQAVELLSG
;
A
#
# COMPACT_ATOMS: atom_id res chain seq x y z
N MET A 1 -6.41 -3.40 -22.01
CA MET A 1 -6.59 -4.63 -21.21
C MET A 1 -6.64 -4.17 -19.77
N ASP A 2 -7.85 -4.11 -19.20
CA ASP A 2 -8.02 -3.65 -17.83
C ASP A 2 -7.51 -4.77 -16.91
N LEU A 3 -6.29 -4.61 -16.41
CA LEU A 3 -5.66 -5.60 -15.56
C LEU A 3 -6.24 -5.44 -14.16
N ALA A 4 -7.27 -6.22 -13.82
CA ALA A 4 -7.78 -6.25 -12.45
C ALA A 4 -6.63 -6.44 -11.44
N HIS A 5 -6.65 -5.71 -10.32
CA HIS A 5 -5.71 -5.99 -9.25
C HIS A 5 -6.01 -7.38 -8.66
N VAL A 6 -4.96 -8.03 -8.18
CA VAL A 6 -5.04 -9.41 -7.68
C VAL A 6 -4.58 -9.37 -6.23
N PHE A 7 -5.43 -9.87 -5.33
CA PHE A 7 -5.22 -9.87 -3.89
C PHE A 7 -5.14 -11.33 -3.41
N VAL A 8 -3.92 -11.88 -3.36
CA VAL A 8 -3.67 -13.30 -3.06
C VAL A 8 -3.12 -13.49 -1.65
N CYS A 9 -2.49 -12.46 -1.10
CA CYS A 9 -1.77 -12.58 0.16
C CYS A 9 -2.67 -12.48 1.40
N GLY A 10 -3.91 -12.00 1.25
CA GLY A 10 -4.84 -11.83 2.38
C GLY A 10 -4.43 -10.75 3.38
N ASN A 11 -3.42 -9.96 3.03
CA ASN A 11 -2.93 -8.83 3.80
C ASN A 11 -2.58 -7.69 2.82
N PRO A 12 -3.19 -6.51 2.93
CA PRO A 12 -3.00 -5.47 1.92
C PRO A 12 -1.56 -4.98 1.80
N ALA A 13 -0.71 -5.06 2.85
CA ALA A 13 0.70 -4.70 2.73
C ALA A 13 1.49 -5.66 1.82
N LEU A 14 1.15 -6.96 1.85
CA LEU A 14 1.75 -7.96 0.95
C LEU A 14 1.21 -7.83 -0.47
N ASP A 15 -0.11 -7.64 -0.63
CA ASP A 15 -0.72 -7.41 -1.93
C ASP A 15 -0.22 -6.10 -2.57
N PHE A 16 0.05 -5.08 -1.75
CA PHE A 16 0.67 -3.83 -2.18
C PHE A 16 2.08 -4.06 -2.71
N ALA A 17 2.92 -4.80 -1.99
CA ALA A 17 4.26 -5.17 -2.45
C ALA A 17 4.24 -5.94 -3.78
N ALA A 18 3.17 -6.72 -4.02
CA ALA A 18 2.94 -7.51 -5.22
C ALA A 18 2.37 -6.70 -6.42
N THR A 19 2.08 -5.41 -6.26
CA THR A 19 1.70 -4.54 -7.39
C THR A 19 2.81 -4.36 -8.42
N LEU A 20 4.08 -4.56 -8.02
CA LEU A 20 5.18 -4.80 -8.95
C LEU A 20 5.45 -6.29 -9.05
N ARG A 21 5.12 -6.88 -10.21
CA ARG A 21 5.23 -8.31 -10.48
C ARG A 21 6.45 -8.60 -11.34
N ALA A 22 6.85 -9.88 -11.39
CA ALA A 22 7.95 -10.34 -12.24
C ALA A 22 9.24 -9.51 -12.06
N ARG A 23 9.53 -9.09 -10.82
CA ARG A 23 10.63 -8.17 -10.44
C ARG A 23 12.03 -8.60 -10.91
N ARG A 24 12.21 -9.89 -11.22
CA ARG A 24 13.49 -10.46 -11.68
C ARG A 24 13.51 -10.79 -13.18
N THR A 25 12.44 -10.47 -13.91
CA THR A 25 12.29 -10.76 -15.33
C THR A 25 11.64 -9.57 -16.05
N LEU A 26 10.41 -9.71 -16.55
CA LEU A 26 9.75 -8.74 -17.43
C LEU A 26 9.22 -7.49 -16.71
N CYS A 27 9.15 -7.50 -15.38
CA CYS A 27 8.69 -6.40 -14.53
C CYS A 27 7.35 -5.76 -14.96
N PHE A 28 6.25 -6.11 -14.28
CA PHE A 28 4.94 -5.51 -14.54
C PHE A 28 4.53 -4.60 -13.38
N GLU A 29 4.49 -3.29 -13.65
CA GLU A 29 4.04 -2.26 -12.72
C GLU A 29 2.52 -2.07 -12.87
N ALA A 30 1.77 -2.24 -11.77
CA ALA A 30 0.31 -2.02 -11.77
C ALA A 30 -0.07 -0.57 -11.45
N LEU A 31 0.74 0.13 -10.64
CA LEU A 31 0.46 1.50 -10.18
C LEU A 31 0.98 2.51 -11.21
N VAL A 32 0.55 2.40 -12.48
CA VAL A 32 1.09 3.19 -13.62
C VAL A 32 0.56 4.61 -13.74
N SER A 33 -0.58 4.90 -13.11
CA SER A 33 -1.24 6.22 -13.15
C SER A 33 -1.99 6.47 -11.84
N PRO A 34 -2.42 7.72 -11.58
CA PRO A 34 -3.23 8.04 -10.41
C PRO A 34 -4.53 7.22 -10.34
N ASP A 35 -5.26 7.09 -11.44
CA ASP A 35 -6.50 6.30 -11.48
C ASP A 35 -6.28 4.82 -11.10
N ARG A 36 -5.11 4.26 -11.46
CA ARG A 36 -4.74 2.89 -11.09
C ARG A 36 -4.40 2.76 -9.62
N LEU A 37 -3.81 3.79 -9.02
CA LEU A 37 -3.59 3.84 -7.58
C LEU A 37 -4.92 3.95 -6.81
N ASP A 38 -5.81 4.82 -7.27
CA ASP A 38 -7.13 5.01 -6.67
C ASP A 38 -7.95 3.72 -6.73
N ALA A 39 -7.97 3.08 -7.90
CA ALA A 39 -8.61 1.77 -8.08
C ALA A 39 -8.02 0.71 -7.15
N TRP A 40 -6.68 0.66 -7.00
CA TRP A 40 -6.05 -0.30 -6.09
C TRP A 40 -6.47 -0.09 -4.64
N TYR A 41 -6.52 1.16 -4.15
CA TYR A 41 -6.93 1.44 -2.77
C TYR A 41 -8.35 0.95 -2.48
N VAL A 42 -9.29 1.19 -3.40
CA VAL A 42 -10.69 0.75 -3.24
C VAL A 42 -10.82 -0.76 -3.40
N GLU A 43 -10.25 -1.34 -4.46
CA GLU A 43 -10.34 -2.78 -4.72
C GLU A 43 -9.68 -3.63 -3.63
N SER A 44 -8.66 -3.10 -2.94
CA SER A 44 -7.99 -3.76 -1.82
C SER A 44 -8.84 -3.84 -0.54
N GLY A 45 -9.92 -3.06 -0.45
CA GLY A 45 -10.73 -2.92 0.75
C GLY A 45 -10.07 -2.15 1.90
N VAL A 46 -8.92 -1.49 1.66
CA VAL A 46 -8.29 -0.60 2.66
C VAL A 46 -9.17 0.61 2.95
N VAL A 47 -9.84 1.13 1.93
CA VAL A 47 -10.84 2.20 2.01
C VAL A 47 -12.02 1.91 1.10
N ASP A 48 -13.16 2.52 1.37
CA ASP A 48 -14.37 2.38 0.53
C ASP A 48 -14.39 3.44 -0.59
N ALA A 49 -13.73 4.59 -0.37
CA ALA A 49 -13.53 5.62 -1.37
C ALA A 49 -12.26 6.42 -1.10
N VAL A 50 -11.67 6.97 -2.17
CA VAL A 50 -10.49 7.84 -2.11
C VAL A 50 -10.72 9.11 -2.94
N THR A 51 -10.20 10.25 -2.47
CA THR A 51 -10.15 11.45 -3.31
C THR A 51 -9.12 11.27 -4.42
N PRO A 52 -9.29 11.90 -5.61
CA PRO A 52 -8.41 11.65 -6.75
C PRO A 52 -6.92 11.84 -6.45
N SER A 53 -6.12 10.85 -6.80
CA SER A 53 -4.66 10.93 -6.69
C SER A 53 -4.04 11.85 -7.73
N ALA A 54 -2.87 12.39 -7.41
CA ALA A 54 -1.97 13.07 -8.33
C ALA A 54 -0.77 12.17 -8.70
N PRO A 55 -0.01 12.51 -9.76
CA PRO A 55 1.21 11.77 -10.10
C PRO A 55 2.24 11.66 -8.97
N ALA A 56 2.29 12.65 -8.07
CA ALA A 56 3.16 12.63 -6.89
C ALA A 56 2.76 11.53 -5.89
N ASP A 57 1.46 11.26 -5.73
CA ASP A 57 0.96 10.20 -4.85
C ASP A 57 1.37 8.81 -5.37
N VAL A 58 1.37 8.63 -6.69
CA VAL A 58 1.86 7.39 -7.33
C VAL A 58 3.35 7.18 -7.04
N ALA A 59 4.16 8.22 -7.18
CA ALA A 59 5.58 8.15 -6.87
C ALA A 59 5.82 7.79 -5.39
N ARG A 60 5.08 8.45 -4.48
CA ARG A 60 5.15 8.20 -3.04
C ARG A 60 4.69 6.79 -2.67
N ALA A 61 3.59 6.30 -3.25
CA ALA A 61 3.10 4.95 -3.03
C ALA A 61 4.14 3.92 -3.48
N ARG A 62 4.74 4.09 -4.66
CA ARG A 62 5.80 3.19 -5.14
C ARG A 62 7.04 3.20 -4.22
N GLU A 63 7.44 4.36 -3.72
CA GLU A 63 8.54 4.46 -2.76
C GLU A 63 8.26 3.64 -1.49
N VAL A 64 7.08 3.83 -0.88
CA VAL A 64 6.66 3.06 0.30
C VAL A 64 6.56 1.58 -0.03
N ARG A 65 6.05 1.21 -1.21
CA ARG A 65 5.95 -0.19 -1.64
C ARG A 65 7.32 -0.86 -1.69
N GLU A 66 8.32 -0.20 -2.26
CA GLU A 66 9.67 -0.76 -2.35
C GLU A 66 10.29 -0.94 -0.97
N ALA A 67 10.06 0.02 -0.06
CA ALA A 67 10.47 -0.11 1.33
C ALA A 67 9.78 -1.31 2.03
N VAL A 68 8.46 -1.47 1.88
CA VAL A 68 7.73 -2.62 2.40
C VAL A 68 8.28 -3.94 1.84
N TYR A 69 8.49 -4.03 0.53
CA TYR A 69 9.03 -5.22 -0.12
C TYR A 69 10.43 -5.57 0.42
N ALA A 70 11.30 -4.57 0.63
CA ALA A 70 12.62 -4.76 1.20
C ALA A 70 12.55 -5.33 2.62
N LEU A 71 11.71 -4.75 3.49
CA LEU A 71 11.53 -5.21 4.87
C LEU A 71 10.94 -6.62 4.95
N VAL A 72 9.91 -6.92 4.16
CA VAL A 72 9.32 -8.26 4.05
C VAL A 72 10.37 -9.27 3.58
N THR A 73 11.21 -8.89 2.61
CA THR A 73 12.29 -9.76 2.11
C THR A 73 13.33 -10.04 3.19
N ALA A 74 13.80 -9.01 3.91
CA ALA A 74 14.75 -9.16 5.00
C ALA A 74 14.19 -10.05 6.12
N ARG A 75 12.92 -9.83 6.52
CA ARG A 75 12.22 -10.67 7.51
C ARG A 75 12.19 -12.14 7.10
N ARG A 76 11.86 -12.41 5.83
CA ARG A 76 11.81 -13.78 5.28
C ARG A 76 13.17 -14.46 5.23
N ARG A 77 14.26 -13.69 5.14
CA ARG A 77 15.64 -14.19 5.09
C ARG A 77 16.32 -14.24 6.45
N GLY A 78 15.69 -13.69 7.50
CA GLY A 78 16.33 -13.53 8.81
C GLY A 78 17.45 -12.49 8.80
N GLU A 79 17.40 -11.53 7.87
CA GLU A 79 18.35 -10.44 7.73
C GLU A 79 17.91 -9.23 8.56
N ALA A 80 18.87 -8.38 8.95
CA ALA A 80 18.56 -7.11 9.60
C ALA A 80 17.78 -6.19 8.66
N TYR A 81 16.88 -5.38 9.22
CA TYR A 81 16.14 -4.39 8.45
C TYR A 81 17.04 -3.22 8.03
N ASP A 82 16.86 -2.82 6.77
CA ASP A 82 17.45 -1.59 6.27
C ASP A 82 16.84 -0.37 6.98
N VAL A 83 17.71 0.52 7.47
CA VAL A 83 17.31 1.68 8.26
C VAL A 83 16.52 2.69 7.42
N GLY A 84 16.87 2.83 6.13
CA GLY A 84 16.16 3.71 5.20
C GLY A 84 14.73 3.21 4.95
N ALA A 85 14.59 1.92 4.64
CA ALA A 85 13.29 1.30 4.44
C ALA A 85 12.40 1.39 5.69
N LEU A 86 12.97 1.20 6.88
CA LEU A 86 12.25 1.45 8.14
C LEU A 86 11.78 2.90 8.26
N ALA A 87 12.65 3.86 7.98
CA ALA A 87 12.29 5.28 8.04
C ALA A 87 11.16 5.62 7.06
N THR A 88 11.21 5.13 5.82
CA THR A 88 10.19 5.37 4.79
C THR A 88 8.82 4.81 5.19
N VAL A 89 8.75 3.57 5.66
CA VAL A 89 7.50 2.94 6.11
C VAL A 89 6.96 3.63 7.36
N ASN A 90 7.82 3.90 8.34
CA ASN A 90 7.40 4.56 9.58
C ASN A 90 6.94 6.00 9.35
N ALA A 91 7.55 6.74 8.41
CA ALA A 91 7.09 8.07 8.03
C ALA A 91 5.67 8.00 7.45
N ALA A 92 5.41 7.06 6.53
CA ALA A 92 4.06 6.86 5.99
C ALA A 92 3.05 6.43 7.07
N ALA A 93 3.44 5.54 7.98
CA ALA A 93 2.56 5.06 9.04
C ALA A 93 2.18 6.14 10.07
N ARG A 94 3.03 7.16 10.24
CA ARG A 94 2.82 8.29 11.16
C ARG A 94 1.80 9.31 10.65
N GLU A 95 1.56 9.36 9.34
CA GLU A 95 0.51 10.21 8.78
C GLU A 95 -0.87 9.83 9.34
N PRO A 96 -1.84 10.75 9.35
CA PRO A 96 -3.24 10.41 9.63
C PRO A 96 -3.64 9.21 8.75
N ALA A 97 -4.26 8.20 9.34
CA ALA A 97 -4.77 7.06 8.59
C ALA A 97 -6.26 7.21 8.35
N ALA A 98 -6.74 6.55 7.29
CA ALA A 98 -8.15 6.49 6.96
C ALA A 98 -9.00 6.11 8.18
N ALA A 99 -9.92 7.00 8.55
CA ALA A 99 -10.74 6.86 9.75
C ALA A 99 -12.14 6.37 9.36
N PRO A 100 -12.53 5.15 9.77
CA PRO A 100 -13.88 4.64 9.47
C PRO A 100 -14.96 5.46 10.17
N GLN A 101 -16.03 5.74 9.45
CA GLN A 101 -17.19 6.47 9.95
C GLN A 101 -18.44 5.61 9.87
N LEU A 102 -19.39 5.85 10.77
CA LEU A 102 -20.70 5.22 10.72
C LEU A 102 -21.66 6.13 9.94
N THR A 103 -22.28 5.59 8.90
CA THR A 103 -23.32 6.26 8.10
C THR A 103 -24.64 5.50 8.23
N PRO A 104 -25.78 6.07 7.78
CA PRO A 104 -27.05 5.34 7.73
C PRO A 104 -27.00 4.04 6.88
N ALA A 105 -26.09 3.94 5.91
CA ALA A 105 -25.91 2.75 5.09
C ALA A 105 -24.93 1.72 5.70
N GLY A 106 -24.31 2.04 6.84
CA GLY A 106 -23.32 1.21 7.51
C GLY A 106 -21.95 1.89 7.62
N ARG A 107 -20.92 1.08 7.91
CA ARG A 107 -19.53 1.54 8.01
C ARG A 107 -19.05 2.01 6.64
N TRP A 108 -18.44 3.20 6.60
CA TRP A 108 -17.87 3.78 5.39
C TRP A 108 -16.56 4.50 5.72
N THR A 109 -15.54 4.30 4.90
CA THR A 109 -14.23 4.93 5.03
C THR A 109 -13.89 5.67 3.74
N GLN A 110 -13.99 7.00 3.76
CA GLN A 110 -13.43 7.87 2.73
C GLN A 110 -12.08 8.42 3.20
N ALA A 111 -11.10 8.45 2.31
CA ALA A 111 -9.76 8.92 2.64
C ALA A 111 -9.12 9.75 1.51
N THR A 112 -8.08 10.49 1.85
CA THR A 112 -7.10 11.00 0.89
C THR A 112 -6.09 9.90 0.50
N PRO A 113 -5.34 10.05 -0.62
CA PRO A 113 -4.30 9.10 -1.01
C PRO A 113 -3.24 8.88 0.09
N ALA A 114 -2.88 9.95 0.81
CA ALA A 114 -1.93 9.89 1.92
C ALA A 114 -2.49 9.07 3.10
N GLU A 115 -3.77 9.27 3.45
CA GLU A 115 -4.43 8.52 4.53
C GLU A 115 -4.64 7.04 4.19
N ALA A 116 -4.94 6.73 2.93
CA ALA A 116 -5.00 5.35 2.44
C ALA A 116 -3.63 4.68 2.48
N LEU A 117 -2.56 5.38 2.04
CA LEU A 117 -1.20 4.89 2.11
C LEU A 117 -0.74 4.66 3.57
N ALA A 118 -1.12 5.56 4.48
CA ALA A 118 -0.84 5.42 5.90
C ALA A 118 -1.50 4.17 6.50
N ALA A 119 -2.73 3.84 6.09
CA ALA A 119 -3.42 2.62 6.51
C ALA A 119 -2.66 1.35 6.03
N VAL A 120 -2.20 1.32 4.78
CA VAL A 120 -1.37 0.22 4.25
C VAL A 120 -0.04 0.12 5.01
N ALA A 121 0.63 1.25 5.24
CA ALA A 121 1.90 1.29 5.96
C ALA A 121 1.77 0.77 7.40
N ARG A 122 0.66 1.10 8.09
CA ARG A 122 0.37 0.56 9.43
C ARG A 122 0.14 -0.95 9.39
N GLN A 123 -0.56 -1.47 8.38
CA GLN A 123 -0.69 -2.91 8.20
C GLN A 123 0.66 -3.60 7.94
N ALA A 124 1.59 -2.94 7.25
CA ALA A 124 2.95 -3.44 7.08
C ALA A 124 3.71 -3.47 8.41
N VAL A 125 3.56 -2.45 9.26
CA VAL A 125 4.14 -2.43 10.62
C VAL A 125 3.61 -3.58 11.46
N GLU A 126 2.29 -3.78 11.50
CA GLU A 126 1.67 -4.90 12.24
C GLU A 126 2.12 -6.27 11.71
N LEU A 127 2.28 -6.41 10.39
CA LEU A 127 2.77 -7.64 9.78
C LEU A 127 4.24 -7.95 10.14
N LEU A 128 5.06 -6.91 10.34
CA LEU A 128 6.52 -7.03 10.50
C LEU A 128 6.99 -6.94 11.97
N SER A 129 6.06 -6.74 12.92
CA SER A 129 6.35 -6.48 14.33
C SER A 129 6.67 -7.73 15.16
N GLY A 130 6.34 -8.94 14.68
CA GLY A 130 6.69 -10.19 15.38
C GLY A 130 5.72 -11.32 15.12
#